data_AF-A0A497JZD5-F1
#
_entry.id   AF-A0A497JZD5-F1
#
_cell.length_a   1.000
_cell.length_b   1.000
_cell.length_c   1.000
_cell.angle_alpha   90.00
_cell.angle_beta   90.00
_cell.angle_gamma   90.00
#
_symmetry.space_group_name_H-M   'P 1'
#
loop_
_entity.id
_entity.type
_entity.pdbx_description
1 polymer ?
#
loop_
_entity_poly.entity_id
_entity_poly.type
_entity_poly.pdbx_seq_one_letter_code
_entity_poly.pdbx_strand_id
1 'polypeptide(L)'
;MPIVVGDLRRQSLREIWLNSKVLNDLRDRDRLKGRCGRCEYRYICGGCRARAYAYFGDYLAPDPGCIRELEEPSIEFASKITAEHINPISIMKR
;
A
#
# COMPACT_ATOMS: atom_id res chain seq x y z
N MET A 1 -3.54 -10.26 2.15
CA MET A 1 -2.18 -10.14 2.77
C MET A 1 -2.02 -11.28 3.76
N PRO A 2 -1.00 -12.14 3.62
CA PRO A 2 -0.75 -13.26 4.54
C PRO A 2 0.13 -12.85 5.74
N ILE A 3 -0.18 -11.72 6.40
CA ILE A 3 0.59 -11.25 7.57
C ILE A 3 -0.16 -11.63 8.84
N VAL A 4 0.52 -12.36 9.73
CA VAL A 4 -0.03 -12.75 11.02
C VAL A 4 -0.08 -11.54 11.95
N VAL A 5 -1.24 -11.26 12.54
CA VAL A 5 -1.45 -10.13 13.46
C VAL A 5 -1.78 -10.54 14.88
N GLY A 6 -2.11 -11.82 15.11
CA GLY A 6 -2.45 -12.40 16.41
C GLY A 6 -3.15 -13.77 16.26
N ASP A 7 -3.47 -14.40 17.39
CA ASP A 7 -4.20 -15.69 17.46
C ASP A 7 -5.32 -15.62 18.51
N LEU A 8 -6.58 -15.71 18.05
CA LEU A 8 -7.77 -15.63 18.90
C LEU A 8 -7.93 -16.80 19.89
N ARG A 9 -7.23 -17.92 19.68
CA ARG A 9 -7.20 -19.01 20.66
C ARG A 9 -6.33 -18.70 21.89
N ARG A 10 -5.44 -17.70 21.77
CA ARG A 10 -4.44 -17.35 22.77
C ARG A 10 -4.60 -15.93 23.32
N GLN A 11 -5.26 -15.05 22.57
CA GLN A 11 -5.39 -13.63 22.87
C GLN A 11 -6.83 -13.17 22.60
N SER A 12 -7.31 -12.20 23.37
CA SER A 12 -8.57 -11.54 23.06
C SER A 12 -8.45 -10.68 21.80
N LEU A 13 -9.58 -10.47 21.10
CA LEU A 13 -9.62 -9.57 19.95
C LEU A 13 -9.14 -8.16 20.31
N ARG A 14 -9.47 -7.68 21.52
CA ARG A 14 -9.06 -6.36 22.02
C ARG A 14 -7.53 -6.25 22.12
N GLU A 15 -6.87 -7.27 22.66
CA GLU A 15 -5.40 -7.30 22.75
C GLU A 15 -4.76 -7.32 21.38
N ILE A 16 -5.23 -8.18 20.46
CA ILE A 16 -4.73 -8.21 19.08
C ILE A 16 -4.91 -6.84 18.42
N TRP A 17 -6.11 -6.27 18.53
CA TRP A 17 -6.45 -4.99 17.93
C TRP A 17 -5.59 -3.85 18.45
N LEU A 18 -5.32 -3.77 19.76
CA LEU A 18 -4.58 -2.65 20.36
C LEU A 18 -3.06 -2.82 20.29
N ASN A 19 -2.56 -4.06 20.38
CA ASN A 19 -1.12 -4.31 20.60
C ASN A 19 -0.41 -4.89 19.38
N SER A 20 -1.12 -5.35 18.35
CA SER A 20 -0.48 -5.85 17.13
C SER A 20 0.31 -4.73 16.45
N LYS A 21 1.61 -4.95 16.26
CA LYS A 21 2.51 -4.00 15.58
C LYS A 21 1.98 -3.62 14.20
N VAL A 22 1.55 -4.60 13.42
CA VAL A 22 1.05 -4.40 12.04
C VAL A 22 -0.20 -3.53 12.05
N LEU A 23 -1.15 -3.81 12.94
CA LEU A 23 -2.39 -3.02 13.03
C LEU A 23 -2.12 -1.59 13.52
N ASN A 24 -1.18 -1.43 14.46
CA ASN A 24 -0.72 -0.10 14.90
C ASN A 24 -0.07 0.67 13.75
N ASP A 25 0.87 0.06 13.03
CA ASP A 25 1.53 0.65 11.87
C ASP A 25 0.52 1.06 10.77
N LEU A 26 -0.53 0.26 10.54
CA LEU A 26 -1.57 0.55 9.53
C LEU A 26 -2.55 1.66 9.93
N ARG A 27 -2.73 1.89 11.23
CA ARG A 27 -3.54 3.01 11.76
C ARG A 27 -2.76 4.32 11.76
N ASP A 28 -1.45 4.25 11.96
CA ASP A 28 -0.57 5.41 11.95
C ASP A 28 -0.27 5.87 10.50
N ARG A 29 -0.96 6.92 10.07
CA ARG A 29 -0.83 7.47 8.71
C ARG A 29 0.48 8.23 8.49
N ASP A 30 1.18 8.64 9.55
CA ASP A 30 2.49 9.29 9.44
C ASP A 30 3.59 8.27 9.06
N ARG A 31 3.33 6.97 9.22
CA ARG A 31 4.27 5.90 8.87
C ARG A 31 4.21 5.43 7.42
N LEU A 32 3.25 5.93 6.65
CA LEU A 32 3.18 5.63 5.22
C LEU A 32 4.44 6.18 4.53
N LYS A 33 4.99 5.40 3.61
CA LYS A 33 6.21 5.74 2.86
C LYS A 33 5.88 6.35 1.50
N GLY A 34 6.91 6.90 0.86
CA GLY A 34 6.85 7.43 -0.51
C GLY A 34 5.73 8.46 -0.71
N ARG A 35 5.03 8.38 -1.86
CA ARG A 35 3.97 9.33 -2.21
C ARG A 35 2.86 9.37 -1.15
N CYS A 36 2.41 8.21 -0.66
CA CYS A 36 1.35 8.14 0.35
C CYS A 36 1.74 8.83 1.66
N GLY A 37 3.01 8.79 2.06
CA GLY A 37 3.52 9.48 3.26
C GLY A 37 3.51 11.00 3.18
N ARG A 38 3.68 11.56 1.97
CA ARG A 38 3.69 13.02 1.73
C ARG A 38 2.40 13.54 1.09
N CYS A 39 1.41 12.67 0.87
CA CYS A 39 0.16 13.04 0.21
C CYS A 39 -0.71 13.91 1.12
N GLU A 40 -1.26 15.01 0.58
CA GLU A 40 -2.22 15.86 1.28
C GLU A 40 -3.45 15.10 1.79
N TYR A 41 -3.84 14.02 1.08
CA TYR A 41 -4.99 13.18 1.42
C TYR A 41 -4.64 11.98 2.29
N ARG A 42 -3.42 11.84 2.84
CA ARG A 42 -2.97 10.62 3.56
C ARG A 42 -3.81 10.24 4.79
N TYR A 43 -4.56 11.19 5.34
CA TYR A 43 -5.48 10.94 6.46
C TYR A 43 -6.90 10.54 6.03
N ILE A 44 -7.26 10.79 4.77
CA ILE A 44 -8.57 10.44 4.18
C ILE A 44 -8.44 9.16 3.35
N CYS A 45 -7.40 9.13 2.52
CA CYS A 45 -6.96 8.00 1.70
C CYS A 45 -5.66 7.46 2.31
N GLY A 46 -4.73 7.01 1.47
CA GLY A 46 -3.57 6.22 1.85
C GLY A 46 -3.41 5.01 0.94
N GLY A 47 -4.40 4.67 0.11
CA GLY A 47 -4.34 3.61 -0.88
C GLY A 47 -4.47 2.19 -0.30
N CYS A 48 -4.57 1.20 -1.17
CA CYS A 48 -4.71 -0.21 -0.85
C CYS A 48 -3.41 -0.78 -0.27
N ARG A 49 -3.43 -1.06 1.04
CA ARG A 49 -2.29 -1.64 1.77
C ARG A 49 -1.99 -3.08 1.33
N ALA A 50 -3.02 -3.81 0.91
CA ALA A 50 -2.86 -5.16 0.36
C ALA A 50 -2.10 -5.17 -0.97
N ARG A 51 -2.36 -4.17 -1.82
CA ARG A 51 -1.64 -4.02 -3.08
C ARG A 51 -0.22 -3.54 -2.86
N ALA A 52 0.00 -2.57 -1.96
CA ALA A 52 1.35 -2.16 -1.55
C ALA A 52 2.19 -3.38 -1.08
N TYR A 53 1.63 -4.24 -0.24
CA TYR A 53 2.31 -5.46 0.20
C TYR A 53 2.55 -6.46 -0.94
N ALA A 54 1.57 -6.69 -1.82
CA ALA A 54 1.72 -7.64 -2.91
C ALA A 54 2.82 -7.24 -3.90
N TYR A 55 2.99 -5.96 -4.17
CA TYR A 55 3.98 -5.45 -5.14
C TYR A 55 5.35 -5.19 -4.51
N PHE A 56 5.41 -4.77 -3.24
CA PHE A 56 6.64 -4.29 -2.62
C PHE A 56 7.10 -5.11 -1.42
N GLY A 57 6.31 -6.08 -0.95
CA GLY A 57 6.56 -6.79 0.31
C GLY A 57 6.43 -5.90 1.56
N ASP A 58 6.00 -4.64 1.40
CA ASP A 58 5.90 -3.64 2.47
C ASP A 58 4.50 -3.01 2.45
N TYR A 59 3.72 -3.25 3.50
CA TYR A 59 2.36 -2.71 3.64
C TYR A 59 2.31 -1.20 3.94
N LEU A 60 3.45 -0.59 4.24
CA LEU A 60 3.61 0.86 4.38
C LEU A 60 4.08 1.53 3.09
N ALA A 61 4.44 0.76 2.06
CA ALA A 61 4.81 1.31 0.76
C ALA A 61 3.63 2.06 0.08
N PRO A 62 3.92 2.91 -0.91
CA PRO A 62 2.88 3.50 -1.74
C PRO A 62 1.99 2.45 -2.39
N ASP A 63 0.76 2.85 -2.66
CA ASP A 63 -0.17 2.01 -3.40
C ASP A 63 0.04 2.20 -4.92
N PRO A 64 0.47 1.17 -5.68
CA PRO A 64 0.74 1.28 -7.10
C PRO A 64 -0.51 1.53 -7.95
N GLY A 65 -1.71 1.26 -7.42
CA GLY A 65 -2.97 1.52 -8.11
C GLY A 65 -3.58 2.89 -7.77
N CYS A 66 -2.81 3.80 -7.20
CA CYS A 66 -3.27 5.16 -6.94
C CYS A 66 -3.48 5.90 -8.27
N ILE A 67 -4.65 6.49 -8.48
CA ILE A 67 -4.93 7.25 -9.72
C ILE A 67 -3.95 8.42 -9.92
N ARG A 68 -3.49 9.03 -8.81
CA ARG A 68 -2.48 10.11 -8.85
C ARG A 68 -1.08 9.61 -9.24
N GLU A 69 -0.78 8.31 -9.11
CA GLU A 69 0.48 7.73 -9.60
C GLU A 69 0.54 7.71 -11.13
N LEU A 70 -0.62 7.60 -11.80
CA LEU A 70 -0.70 7.58 -13.27
C LEU A 70 -0.50 8.97 -13.89
N GLU A 71 -0.62 10.04 -13.11
CA GLU A 71 -0.41 11.41 -13.56
C GLU A 71 1.08 11.80 -13.55
N GLU A 72 1.88 11.24 -12.62
CA GLU A 72 3.33 11.52 -12.48
C GLU A 72 4.08 10.28 -11.96
N PRO A 73 4.31 9.24 -12.78
CA PRO A 73 4.92 7.99 -12.31
C PRO A 73 6.38 8.19 -11.91
N SER A 74 6.77 7.69 -10.74
CA SER A 74 8.19 7.68 -10.33
C SER A 74 9.02 6.72 -11.20
N ILE A 75 10.30 7.02 -11.43
CA ILE A 75 11.20 6.18 -12.26
C ILE A 75 11.22 4.72 -11.75
N GLU A 76 11.25 4.54 -10.43
CA GLU A 76 11.22 3.22 -9.80
C GLU A 76 9.88 2.50 -10.01
N PHE A 77 8.77 3.23 -10.03
CA PHE A 77 7.45 2.69 -10.33
C PHE A 77 7.30 2.28 -11.80
N ALA A 78 7.74 3.13 -12.74
CA ALA A 78 7.72 2.85 -14.16
C ALA A 78 8.53 1.59 -14.51
N SER A 79 9.73 1.44 -13.92
CA SER A 79 10.59 0.27 -14.14
C SER A 79 9.97 -1.07 -13.70
N LYS A 80 9.12 -1.05 -12.66
CA LYS A 80 8.45 -2.24 -12.14
C LYS A 80 7.19 -2.61 -12.93
N ILE A 81 6.50 -1.63 -13.53
CA ILE A 81 5.35 -1.89 -14.41
C ILE A 81 5.77 -2.46 -15.77
N THR A 82 6.87 -1.97 -16.36
CA THR A 82 7.33 -2.43 -17.67
C THR A 82 7.81 -3.89 -17.67
N ALA A 83 8.13 -4.45 -16.50
CA ALA A 83 8.59 -5.82 -16.38
C ALA A 83 7.44 -6.87 -16.38
N GLU A 84 6.20 -6.49 -16.01
CA GLU A 84 5.11 -7.45 -15.82
C GLU A 84 3.71 -6.93 -16.21
N HIS A 85 3.46 -6.62 -17.50
CA HIS A 85 2.10 -6.49 -18.12
C HIS A 85 1.48 -5.10 -18.37
N ILE A 86 2.18 -4.09 -18.91
CA ILE A 86 1.47 -3.02 -19.65
C ILE A 86 2.28 -2.63 -20.89
N ASN A 87 1.75 -2.97 -22.07
CA ASN A 87 2.18 -2.37 -23.33
C ASN A 87 1.50 -0.98 -23.42
N PRO A 88 2.24 0.15 -23.31
CA PRO A 88 1.64 1.48 -23.19
C PRO A 88 0.82 1.93 -24.42
N ILE A 89 0.84 1.17 -25.51
CA ILE A 89 0.11 1.45 -26.76
C ILE A 89 -1.40 1.14 -26.67
N SER A 90 -1.89 0.40 -25.67
CA SER A 90 -3.33 0.01 -25.63
C SER A 90 -4.26 1.02 -24.93
N ILE A 91 -3.73 2.07 -24.28
CA ILE A 91 -4.54 3.03 -23.49
C ILE A 91 -5.05 4.22 -24.34
N MET A 92 -4.46 4.48 -25.51
CA MET A 92 -4.84 5.60 -26.40
C MET A 92 -5.71 5.20 -27.62
N LYS A 93 -6.23 3.97 -27.66
CA LYS A 93 -7.22 3.55 -28.68
C LYS A 93 -8.55 3.17 -28.04
N ARG A 94 -9.25 4.18 -27.51
CA ARG A 94 -10.71 4.22 -27.46
C ARG A 94 -11.16 5.62 -27.82
#